data_AF-A0A1F6KK12-F1
#
_entry.id   AF-A0A1F6KK12-F1
#
_cell.length_a   1.000
_cell.length_b   1.000
_cell.length_c   1.000
_cell.angle_alpha   90.00
_cell.angle_beta   90.00
_cell.angle_gamma   90.00
#
_symmetry.space_group_name_H-M   'P 1'
#
loop_
_entity.id
_entity.type
_entity.pdbx_description
1 polymer ?
#
loop_
_entity_poly.entity_id
_entity_poly.type
_entity_poly.pdbx_seq_one_letter_code
_entity_poly.pdbx_strand_id
1 'polypeptide(L)'
;MIKISNQKRGQSLITLLFFVIIATSIMMAAAMVLISGSASGTRIEKGNEAYFLAESGVENALLRLVRDPAYSGETLEIPDGTAIIEITQANPPIILSTATVGDSVKKIQAETIYNNDVLTVSSWKEVY
;
A
#
# COMPACT_ATOMS: atom_id res chain seq x y z
N MET A 1 -32.98 11.59 -60.92
CA MET A 1 -34.02 11.48 -59.88
C MET A 1 -33.47 10.59 -58.77
N ILE A 2 -33.11 11.16 -57.62
CA ILE A 2 -32.52 10.42 -56.49
C ILE A 2 -33.65 9.71 -55.75
N LYS A 3 -33.64 8.37 -55.72
CA LYS A 3 -34.61 7.58 -54.96
C LYS A 3 -34.33 7.78 -53.46
N ILE A 4 -35.22 8.49 -52.78
CA ILE A 4 -35.21 8.58 -51.32
C ILE A 4 -35.67 7.22 -50.77
N SER A 5 -34.80 6.62 -49.98
CA SER A 5 -34.96 5.31 -49.33
C SER A 5 -36.26 5.23 -48.52
N ASN A 6 -37.00 4.14 -48.72
CA ASN A 6 -38.25 3.81 -48.05
C ASN A 6 -37.94 3.40 -46.59
N GLN A 7 -37.88 4.36 -45.66
CA GLN A 7 -37.59 4.10 -44.24
C GLN A 7 -38.71 3.22 -43.63
N LYS A 8 -38.39 1.97 -43.29
CA LYS A 8 -39.34 1.09 -42.58
C LYS A 8 -39.51 1.61 -41.15
N ARG A 9 -40.76 1.90 -40.75
CA ARG A 9 -41.11 2.31 -39.38
C ARG A 9 -40.54 1.26 -38.40
N GLY A 10 -39.59 1.69 -37.56
CA GLY A 10 -38.81 0.82 -36.67
C GLY A 10 -37.29 0.93 -36.87
N GLN A 11 -36.82 1.28 -38.08
CA GLN A 11 -35.38 1.39 -38.36
C GLN A 11 -34.70 2.48 -37.53
N SER A 12 -35.35 3.64 -37.33
CA SER A 12 -34.83 4.74 -36.51
C SER A 12 -34.67 4.35 -35.02
N LEU A 13 -35.59 3.52 -34.51
CA LEU A 13 -35.52 3.02 -33.13
C LEU A 13 -34.37 2.02 -32.98
N ILE A 14 -34.17 1.14 -33.97
CA ILE A 14 -33.05 0.20 -33.99
C ILE A 14 -31.72 0.96 -34.04
N THR A 15 -31.58 1.98 -34.91
CA THR A 15 -30.35 2.78 -34.97
C THR A 15 -30.08 3.51 -33.66
N LEU A 16 -31.11 4.08 -33.02
CA LEU A 16 -30.98 4.71 -31.71
C LEU A 16 -30.52 3.72 -30.65
N LEU A 17 -31.12 2.52 -30.61
CA LEU A 17 -30.73 1.46 -29.68
C LEU A 17 -29.27 1.06 -29.87
N PHE A 18 -28.82 0.91 -31.12
CA PHE A 18 -27.40 0.65 -31.41
C PHE A 18 -26.49 1.76 -30.90
N PHE A 19 -26.85 3.03 -31.11
CA PHE A 19 -26.06 4.15 -30.58
C PHE A 19 -25.99 4.14 -29.06
N VAL A 20 -27.11 3.87 -28.38
CA VAL A 20 -27.15 3.76 -26.92
C VAL A 20 -26.27 2.62 -26.43
N ILE A 21 -26.38 1.43 -27.05
CA ILE A 21 -25.55 0.28 -26.70
C ILE A 21 -24.07 0.60 -26.88
N ILE A 22 -23.68 1.17 -28.03
CA ILE A 22 -22.28 1.53 -28.28
C ILE A 22 -21.79 2.57 -27.26
N ALA A 23 -22.58 3.62 -27.00
CA ALA A 23 -22.22 4.65 -26.04
C ALA A 23 -22.06 4.08 -24.63
N THR A 24 -22.99 3.24 -24.18
CA THR A 24 -22.91 2.59 -22.85
C THR A 24 -21.73 1.65 -22.74
N SER A 25 -21.42 0.88 -23.78
CA SER A 25 -20.24 0.01 -23.81
C SER A 25 -18.93 0.80 -23.67
N ILE A 26 -18.82 1.94 -24.37
CA ILE A 26 -17.64 2.81 -24.25
C ILE A 26 -17.54 3.41 -22.84
N MET A 27 -18.65 3.87 -22.27
CA MET A 27 -18.66 4.40 -20.91
C MET A 27 -18.28 3.34 -19.87
N MET A 28 -18.76 2.10 -20.02
CA MET A 28 -18.38 0.98 -19.14
C MET A 28 -16.89 0.67 -19.24
N ALA A 29 -16.34 0.65 -20.46
CA ALA A 29 -14.90 0.43 -20.66
C ALA A 29 -14.06 1.52 -19.97
N ALA A 30 -14.43 2.79 -20.14
CA ALA A 30 -13.75 3.90 -19.47
C ALA A 30 -13.84 3.80 -17.93
N ALA A 31 -15.02 3.48 -17.39
CA ALA A 31 -15.22 3.29 -15.96
C ALA A 31 -14.33 2.17 -15.39
N MET A 32 -14.21 1.03 -16.09
CA MET A 32 -13.36 -0.07 -15.64
C MET A 32 -11.87 0.32 -15.57
N VAL A 33 -11.39 1.12 -16.52
CA VAL A 33 -10.01 1.64 -16.51
C VAL A 33 -9.79 2.54 -15.29
N LEU A 34 -10.73 3.44 -15.00
CA LEU A 34 -10.66 4.34 -13.84
C LEU A 34 -10.68 3.57 -12.52
N ILE A 35 -11.56 2.57 -12.39
CA ILE A 35 -11.64 1.72 -11.18
C ILE A 35 -10.31 0.98 -10.98
N SER A 36 -9.78 0.37 -12.04
CA SER A 36 -8.52 -0.38 -11.98
C SER A 36 -7.34 0.52 -11.60
N GLY A 37 -7.27 1.72 -12.18
CA GLY A 37 -6.25 2.72 -11.85
C GLY A 37 -6.35 3.17 -10.40
N SER A 38 -7.57 3.47 -9.92
CA SER A 38 -7.81 3.91 -8.54
C SER A 38 -7.47 2.83 -7.52
N ALA A 39 -7.83 1.58 -7.80
CA ALA A 39 -7.47 0.44 -6.96
C ALA A 39 -5.96 0.22 -6.91
N SER A 40 -5.27 0.39 -8.04
CA SER A 40 -3.80 0.28 -8.09
C SER A 40 -3.13 1.40 -7.30
N GLY A 41 -3.59 2.65 -7.44
CA GLY A 41 -3.09 3.78 -6.66
C GLY A 41 -3.29 3.58 -5.16
N THR A 42 -4.46 3.10 -4.74
CA THR A 42 -4.75 2.78 -3.33
C THR A 42 -3.81 1.71 -2.78
N ARG A 43 -3.48 0.68 -3.56
CA ARG A 43 -2.53 -0.36 -3.15
C ARG A 43 -1.11 0.18 -2.96
N ILE A 44 -0.68 1.09 -3.84
CA ILE A 44 0.62 1.75 -3.72
C ILE A 44 0.66 2.62 -2.47
N GLU A 45 -0.39 3.41 -2.23
CA GLU A 45 -0.46 4.29 -1.04
C GLU A 45 -0.39 3.48 0.26
N LYS A 46 -1.21 2.44 0.40
CA LYS A 46 -1.14 1.52 1.55
C LYS A 46 0.22 0.81 1.66
N GLY A 47 0.86 0.56 0.52
CA GLY A 47 2.24 0.08 0.42
C GLY A 47 3.23 1.01 1.11
N ASN A 48 3.14 2.30 0.79
CA ASN A 48 3.99 3.35 1.33
C ASN A 48 3.68 3.64 2.80
N GLU A 49 2.39 3.69 3.18
CA GLU A 49 1.96 3.86 4.57
C GLU A 49 2.50 2.74 5.46
N ALA A 50 2.37 1.48 5.02
CA ALA A 50 2.95 0.34 5.74
C ALA A 50 4.48 0.47 5.84
N TYR A 51 5.15 0.94 4.79
CA TYR A 51 6.60 1.15 4.81
C TYR A 51 7.01 2.19 5.86
N PHE A 52 6.40 3.38 5.83
CA PHE A 52 6.69 4.45 6.79
C PHE A 52 6.31 4.07 8.22
N LEU A 53 5.25 3.28 8.40
CA LEU A 53 4.87 2.76 9.71
C LEU A 53 5.91 1.77 10.25
N ALA A 54 6.48 0.89 9.39
CA ALA A 54 7.56 0.00 9.79
C ALA A 54 8.84 0.78 10.14
N GLU A 55 9.18 1.82 9.37
CA GLU A 55 10.31 2.70 9.70
C GLU A 55 10.11 3.40 11.04
N SER A 56 8.93 3.97 11.27
CA SER A 56 8.56 4.60 12.54
C SER A 56 8.67 3.61 13.70
N GLY A 57 8.31 2.34 13.48
CA GLY A 57 8.47 1.29 14.47
C GLY A 57 9.93 1.02 14.84
N VAL A 58 10.82 0.99 13.85
CA VAL A 58 12.27 0.86 14.07
C VAL A 58 12.84 2.09 14.80
N GLU A 59 12.46 3.30 14.40
CA GLU A 59 12.93 4.53 15.06
C GLU A 59 12.50 4.59 16.53
N ASN A 60 11.23 4.26 16.81
CA ASN A 60 10.74 4.19 18.18
C ASN A 60 11.48 3.11 18.99
N ALA A 61 11.79 1.95 18.39
CA ALA A 61 12.59 0.92 19.03
C ALA A 61 14.01 1.40 19.37
N LEU A 62 14.66 2.14 18.46
CA LEU A 62 15.98 2.73 18.69
C LEU A 62 15.95 3.72 19.85
N LEU A 63 14.96 4.62 19.88
CA LEU A 63 14.79 5.59 20.98
C LEU A 63 14.57 4.90 22.33
N ARG A 64 13.83 3.78 22.33
CA ARG A 64 13.60 2.99 23.55
C ARG A 64 14.82 2.22 23.99
N LEU A 65 15.56 1.59 23.08
CA LEU A 65 16.81 0.88 23.39
C LEU A 65 17.88 1.79 24.01
N VAL A 66 17.97 3.05 23.58
CA VAL A 66 18.88 4.02 24.19
C VAL A 66 18.47 4.38 25.63
N ARG A 67 17.17 4.34 25.94
CA ARG A 67 16.63 4.67 27.28
C ARG A 67 16.60 3.47 28.21
N ASP A 68 16.24 2.32 27.68
CA ASP A 68 16.09 1.04 28.37
C ASP A 68 16.71 -0.07 27.50
N PRO A 69 17.97 -0.46 27.78
CA PRO A 69 18.63 -1.54 27.08
C PRO A 69 17.92 -2.91 27.21
N ALA A 70 17.01 -3.07 28.17
CA ALA A 70 16.24 -4.30 28.36
C ALA A 70 14.95 -4.35 27.52
N TYR A 71 14.68 -3.32 26.70
CA TYR A 71 13.51 -3.29 25.82
C TYR A 71 13.53 -4.46 24.82
N SER A 72 12.44 -5.22 24.77
CA SER A 72 12.32 -6.45 23.95
C SER A 72 11.41 -6.31 22.73
N GLY A 73 10.73 -5.17 22.58
CA GLY A 73 9.75 -4.94 21.53
C GLY A 73 8.38 -4.53 22.06
N GLU A 74 7.48 -4.17 21.15
CA GLU A 74 6.09 -3.81 21.45
C GLU A 74 5.22 -3.87 20.19
N THR A 75 3.92 -3.73 20.36
CA THR A 75 3.00 -3.46 19.25
C THR A 75 2.57 -2.01 19.30
N LEU A 76 2.89 -1.27 18.24
CA LEU A 76 2.44 0.10 18.02
C LEU A 76 1.17 0.07 17.18
N GLU A 77 0.04 0.43 17.79
CA GLU A 77 -1.24 0.58 17.09
C GLU A 77 -1.46 2.03 16.70
N ILE A 78 -1.78 2.26 15.44
CA ILE A 78 -2.28 3.54 14.92
C ILE A 78 -3.67 3.31 14.33
N PRO A 79 -4.50 4.36 14.14
CA PRO A 79 -5.86 4.19 13.63
C PRO A 79 -5.97 3.39 12.32
N ASP A 80 -4.96 3.54 11.45
CA ASP A 80 -4.97 2.98 10.10
C ASP A 80 -4.07 1.75 9.93
N GLY A 81 -3.44 1.26 10.99
CA GLY A 81 -2.50 0.14 10.89
C GLY A 81 -1.81 -0.26 12.20
N THR A 82 -0.97 -1.30 12.11
CA THR A 82 -0.27 -1.86 13.26
C THR A 82 1.18 -2.16 12.92
N ALA A 83 2.12 -1.75 13.76
CA ALA A 83 3.53 -2.14 13.69
C ALA A 83 3.90 -3.05 14.88
N ILE A 84 4.33 -4.27 14.58
CA ILE A 84 4.87 -5.21 15.55
C ILE A 84 6.39 -5.07 15.52
N ILE A 85 6.97 -4.68 16.65
CA ILE A 85 8.40 -4.47 16.84
C ILE A 85 8.94 -5.63 17.67
N GLU A 86 9.95 -6.31 17.16
CA GLU A 86 10.64 -7.41 17.83
C GLU A 86 12.14 -7.12 17.87
N ILE A 87 12.76 -7.35 19.03
CA ILE A 87 14.21 -7.21 19.19
C ILE A 87 14.80 -8.58 19.47
N THR A 88 15.70 -9.00 18.60
CA THR A 88 16.47 -10.23 18.83
C THR A 88 17.59 -9.95 19.83
N GLN A 89 17.76 -10.88 20.77
CA GLN A 89 18.88 -10.88 21.72
C GLN A 89 20.19 -11.38 21.08
N ALA A 90 20.41 -11.02 19.82
CA ALA A 90 21.63 -11.32 19.09
C ALA A 90 22.75 -10.33 19.45
N ASN A 91 24.00 -10.64 19.09
CA ASN A 91 25.12 -9.72 19.22
C ASN A 91 25.79 -9.56 17.85
N PRO A 92 25.48 -8.50 17.08
CA PRO A 92 24.68 -7.32 17.42
C PRO A 92 23.15 -7.54 17.49
N PRO A 93 22.41 -6.79 18.34
CA PRO A 93 20.95 -6.85 18.38
C PRO A 93 20.31 -6.37 17.08
N ILE A 94 19.32 -7.12 16.62
CA ILE A 94 18.55 -6.84 15.40
C ILE A 94 17.13 -6.43 15.79
N ILE A 95 16.71 -5.27 15.31
CA ILE A 95 15.35 -4.74 15.42
C ILE A 95 14.62 -5.12 14.15
N LEU A 96 13.48 -5.78 14.29
CA LEU A 96 12.56 -6.09 13.20
C LEU A 96 11.23 -5.37 13.48
N SER A 97 10.81 -4.49 12.57
CA SER A 97 9.48 -3.91 12.61
C SER A 97 8.65 -4.42 11.44
N THR A 98 7.54 -5.08 11.73
CA THR A 98 6.56 -5.56 10.76
C THR A 98 5.31 -4.70 10.85
N ALA A 99 5.06 -3.88 9.83
CA ALA A 99 3.88 -3.04 9.75
C ALA A 99 2.83 -3.59 8.79
N THR A 100 1.58 -3.44 9.17
CA THR A 100 0.41 -3.84 8.39
C THR A 100 -0.56 -2.67 8.26
N VAL A 101 -0.89 -2.30 7.02
CA VAL A 101 -1.89 -1.27 6.68
C VAL A 101 -2.83 -1.84 5.62
N GLY A 102 -4.06 -2.16 6.02
CA GLY A 102 -4.99 -2.93 5.18
C GLY A 102 -4.41 -4.29 4.79
N ASP A 103 -4.30 -4.55 3.47
CA ASP A 103 -3.72 -5.78 2.93
C ASP A 103 -2.20 -5.68 2.68
N SER A 104 -1.59 -4.52 2.97
CA SER A 104 -0.18 -4.29 2.74
C SER A 104 0.63 -4.62 3.99
N VAL A 105 1.66 -5.44 3.82
CA VAL A 105 2.62 -5.78 4.88
C VAL A 105 4.02 -5.38 4.44
N LYS A 106 4.71 -4.63 5.30
CA LYS A 106 6.09 -4.19 5.10
C LYS A 106 6.92 -4.51 6.32
N LYS A 107 8.17 -4.89 6.10
CA LYS A 107 9.09 -5.20 7.19
C LYS A 107 10.39 -4.45 7.01
N ILE A 108 10.82 -3.76 8.06
CA ILE A 108 12.13 -3.11 8.11
C ILE A 108 12.95 -3.79 9.17
N GLN A 109 14.19 -4.13 8.80
CA GLN A 109 15.20 -4.67 9.69
C GLN A 109 16.31 -3.64 9.86
N ALA A 110 16.61 -3.31 11.11
CA ALA A 110 17.80 -2.55 11.48
C ALA A 110 18.72 -3.39 12.37
N GLU A 111 20.01 -3.37 12.05
CA GLU A 111 21.05 -4.00 12.87
C GLU A 111 21.76 -2.90 13.66
N THR A 112 21.97 -3.13 14.95
CA THR A 112 22.50 -2.11 15.85
C THR A 112 23.70 -2.64 16.62
N ILE A 113 24.75 -1.82 16.70
CA ILE A 113 25.95 -2.12 17.47
C ILE A 113 25.93 -1.20 18.70
N TYR A 114 25.96 -1.79 19.88
CA TYR A 114 26.05 -1.05 21.13
C TYR A 114 27.47 -1.15 21.68
N ASN A 115 28.26 -0.07 21.56
CA ASN A 115 29.63 0.00 22.05
C ASN A 115 29.84 1.29 22.83
N ASN A 116 30.46 1.21 24.02
CA ASN A 116 30.79 2.36 24.86
C ASN A 116 29.60 3.33 25.08
N ASP A 117 28.41 2.77 25.37
CA ASP A 117 27.16 3.52 25.55
C ASP A 117 26.67 4.34 24.33
N VAL A 118 27.18 4.01 23.14
CA VAL A 118 26.72 4.56 21.87
C VAL A 118 26.06 3.46 21.06
N LEU A 119 24.76 3.63 20.78
CA LEU A 119 24.01 2.81 19.84
C LEU A 119 24.26 3.32 18.42
N THR A 120 24.85 2.48 17.57
CA THR A 120 25.10 2.78 16.16
C THR A 120 24.28 1.85 15.29
N VAL A 121 23.58 2.39 14.29
CA VAL A 121 22.90 1.57 13.28
C VAL A 121 23.92 1.14 12.24
N SER A 122 24.15 -0.17 12.10
CA SER A 122 25.09 -0.73 11.12
C SER A 122 24.43 -1.08 9.79
N SER A 123 23.12 -1.35 9.80
CA SER A 123 22.36 -1.73 8.62
C SER A 123 20.91 -1.29 8.77
N TRP A 124 20.29 -0.87 7.66
CA TRP A 124 18.88 -0.54 7.56
C TRP A 124 18.37 -1.05 6.22
N LYS A 125 17.45 -2.01 6.24
CA LYS A 125 16.94 -2.63 5.00
C LYS A 125 15.49 -3.07 5.14
N GLU A 126 14.78 -2.96 4.03
CA GLU A 126 13.50 -3.63 3.86
C GLU A 126 13.72 -5.14 3.67
N VAL A 127 12.93 -5.96 4.36
CA VAL A 127 12.94 -7.42 4.25
C VAL A 127 11.55 -7.92 3.84
N TYR A 128 11.49 -9.02 3.09
CA TYR A 128 10.25 -9.57 2.51
C TYR A 128 9.81 -10.81 3.32
#